data_AF-A0A3M6T7S0-F1
#
_entry.id   AF-A0A3M6T7S0-F1
#
_cell.length_a   1.000
_cell.length_b   1.000
_cell.length_c   1.000
_cell.angle_alpha   90.00
_cell.angle_beta   90.00
_cell.angle_gamma   90.00
#
_symmetry.space_group_name_H-M   'P 1'
#
loop_
_entity.id
_entity.type
_entity.pdbx_description
1 polymer ?
#
loop_
_entity_poly.entity_id
_entity_poly.type
_entity_poly.pdbx_seq_one_letter_code
_entity_poly.pdbx_strand_id
1 'polypeptide(L)'
;MAAKFVFPSYTKIVLTPRQFSKNVPFITKKLFLDSRRNRSTSNFSYPLSETLEKVKESLAAIANDKLPRKTTRVFVGTGQYYDHETNERIVVISLGGNGNLELPIVLHDTSLPRGEVDKLEKELNSLSEVGSVHSGELDSVQDSPWKFGFTCKPSFSIFSTSGFCCQFQHSRVEGECFRIFDEHMHLHEDVPLSEIEHIQVSLSPEPWEERKLQLKMKNGDLISVLEDCEENISNENGLASLMLTTEWMVKAAGHMCVTARQFGATTVSLKLPSVLRADVNPWVAMRNKIWAKKNSES
;
A
#
# COMPACT_ATOMS: atom_id res chain seq x y z
N MET A 1 -65.84 2.24 2.67
CA MET A 1 -65.48 1.88 1.28
C MET A 1 -64.03 1.45 1.28
N ALA A 2 -63.77 0.15 1.09
CA ALA A 2 -62.44 -0.42 1.00
C ALA A 2 -62.21 -0.85 -0.45
N ALA A 3 -61.14 -0.34 -1.08
CA ALA A 3 -60.72 -0.76 -2.41
C ALA A 3 -59.57 -1.76 -2.27
N LYS A 4 -59.80 -2.96 -2.82
CA LYS A 4 -58.92 -4.13 -2.83
C LYS A 4 -57.74 -3.91 -3.79
N PHE A 5 -56.55 -4.25 -3.32
CA PHE A 5 -55.38 -4.51 -4.16
C PHE A 5 -55.59 -5.81 -4.94
N VAL A 6 -55.32 -5.76 -6.25
CA VAL A 6 -55.23 -6.94 -7.13
C VAL A 6 -53.86 -6.87 -7.83
N PHE A 7 -53.02 -7.87 -7.58
CA PHE A 7 -51.76 -8.11 -8.28
C PHE A 7 -52.00 -8.78 -9.64
N PRO A 8 -51.21 -8.45 -10.69
CA PRO A 8 -50.96 -9.36 -11.79
C PRO A 8 -49.58 -10.03 -11.68
N SER A 9 -49.64 -11.34 -11.43
CA SER A 9 -48.83 -12.45 -11.95
C SER A 9 -47.49 -12.19 -12.67
N TYR A 10 -46.45 -12.77 -12.06
CA TYR A 10 -45.19 -13.32 -12.59
C TYR A 10 -45.02 -13.41 -14.12
N THR A 11 -44.12 -12.60 -14.65
CA THR A 11 -43.39 -12.91 -15.88
C THR A 11 -42.03 -13.50 -15.50
N LYS A 12 -41.81 -14.78 -15.81
CA LYS A 12 -40.51 -15.46 -15.72
C LYS A 12 -39.49 -14.70 -16.58
N ILE A 13 -38.56 -13.99 -15.96
CA ILE A 13 -37.34 -13.55 -16.64
C ILE A 13 -36.42 -14.77 -16.68
N VAL A 14 -36.34 -15.38 -17.85
CA VAL A 14 -35.33 -16.40 -18.17
C VAL A 14 -33.96 -15.72 -18.13
N LEU A 15 -33.17 -16.01 -17.10
CA LEU A 15 -31.77 -15.66 -17.03
C LEU A 15 -31.01 -16.50 -18.06
N THR A 16 -30.84 -15.96 -19.28
CA THR A 16 -29.75 -16.42 -20.14
C THR A 16 -28.43 -16.05 -19.46
N PRO A 17 -27.50 -17.00 -19.25
CA PRO A 17 -26.18 -16.66 -18.75
C PRO A 17 -25.50 -15.78 -19.80
N ARG A 18 -25.19 -14.53 -19.44
CA ARG A 18 -24.29 -13.71 -20.24
C ARG A 18 -22.96 -14.44 -20.30
N GLN A 19 -22.70 -15.08 -21.43
CA GLN A 19 -21.38 -15.57 -21.76
C GLN A 19 -20.44 -14.36 -21.73
N PHE A 20 -19.61 -14.29 -20.69
CA PHE A 20 -18.51 -13.34 -20.66
C PHE A 20 -17.64 -13.64 -21.88
N SER A 21 -17.58 -12.68 -22.79
CA SER A 21 -16.70 -12.78 -23.96
C SER A 21 -15.28 -13.04 -23.46
N LYS A 22 -14.60 -14.00 -24.08
CA LYS A 22 -13.21 -14.40 -23.78
C LYS A 22 -12.16 -13.31 -24.11
N ASN A 23 -12.58 -12.05 -24.30
CA ASN A 23 -11.75 -10.96 -24.85
C ASN A 23 -11.27 -9.93 -23.80
N VAL A 24 -11.31 -10.29 -22.51
CA VAL A 24 -10.71 -9.49 -21.42
C VAL A 24 -9.15 -9.45 -21.39
N PRO A 25 -8.34 -10.15 -22.23
CA PRO A 25 -6.88 -9.93 -22.22
C PRO A 25 -6.42 -8.64 -22.92
N PHE A 26 -7.28 -7.96 -23.68
CA PHE A 26 -6.85 -6.90 -24.60
C PHE A 26 -6.85 -5.49 -23.98
N ILE A 27 -7.72 -5.23 -22.99
CA ILE A 27 -7.86 -3.89 -22.39
C ILE A 27 -6.79 -3.63 -21.32
N THR A 28 -6.42 -4.65 -20.53
CA THR A 28 -5.19 -4.60 -19.72
C THR A 28 -3.98 -4.40 -20.60
N LYS A 29 -3.89 -5.04 -21.77
CA LYS A 29 -2.80 -4.73 -22.69
C LYS A 29 -2.83 -3.27 -23.14
N LYS A 30 -3.98 -2.66 -23.44
CA LYS A 30 -4.06 -1.27 -23.94
C LYS A 30 -3.74 -0.20 -22.88
N LEU A 31 -4.25 -0.34 -21.65
CA LEU A 31 -3.88 0.52 -20.51
C LEU A 31 -2.38 0.41 -20.14
N PHE A 32 -1.75 -0.73 -20.47
CA PHE A 32 -0.32 -0.99 -20.26
C PHE A 32 0.53 -0.88 -21.56
N LEU A 33 -0.07 -0.67 -22.74
CA LEU A 33 0.64 -0.60 -24.04
C LEU A 33 0.95 0.83 -24.44
N ASP A 34 0.16 1.81 -24.01
CA ASP A 34 0.48 3.22 -24.23
C ASP A 34 1.74 3.65 -23.42
N SER A 35 2.15 2.87 -22.41
CA SER A 35 3.47 3.01 -21.75
C SER A 35 4.61 2.24 -22.43
N ARG A 36 4.31 1.26 -23.30
CA ARG A 36 5.33 0.45 -24.02
C ARG A 36 5.92 1.15 -25.25
N ARG A 37 5.29 2.22 -25.76
CA ARG A 37 5.75 2.88 -27.00
C ARG A 37 7.03 3.71 -26.86
N ASN A 38 7.55 3.92 -25.65
CA ASN A 38 8.78 4.71 -25.42
C ASN A 38 9.82 4.05 -24.51
N ARG A 39 9.79 2.73 -24.27
CA ARG A 39 10.81 2.08 -23.44
C ARG A 39 11.92 1.44 -24.25
N SER A 40 13.09 2.08 -24.19
CA SER A 40 14.37 1.38 -24.16
C SER A 40 14.25 0.16 -23.24
N THR A 41 14.67 -1.02 -23.70
CA THR A 41 14.84 -2.20 -22.84
C THR A 41 15.90 -1.87 -21.79
N SER A 42 15.48 -1.32 -20.66
CA SER A 42 16.38 -1.03 -19.55
C SER A 42 16.73 -2.34 -18.85
N ASN A 43 18.03 -2.57 -18.66
CA ASN A 43 18.59 -3.63 -17.83
C ASN A 43 18.26 -3.36 -16.35
N PHE A 44 16.98 -3.49 -15.96
CA PHE A 44 16.50 -3.16 -14.62
C PHE A 44 16.59 -4.35 -13.64
N SER A 45 17.11 -5.49 -14.08
CA SER A 45 17.27 -6.68 -13.24
C SER A 45 18.73 -6.91 -12.90
N TYR A 46 19.02 -6.93 -11.61
CA TYR A 46 20.36 -7.13 -11.06
C TYR A 46 20.39 -8.46 -10.30
N PRO A 47 21.51 -9.19 -10.30
CA PRO A 47 21.68 -10.32 -9.40
C PRO A 47 21.63 -9.87 -7.94
N LEU A 48 21.12 -10.74 -7.04
CA LEU A 48 21.08 -10.50 -5.60
C LEU A 48 22.40 -9.94 -5.03
N SER A 49 23.53 -10.53 -5.42
CA SER A 49 24.86 -10.11 -4.96
C SER A 49 25.19 -8.67 -5.35
N GLU A 50 24.83 -8.25 -6.57
CA GLU A 50 25.10 -6.89 -7.04
C GLU A 50 24.18 -5.88 -6.35
N THR A 51 22.91 -6.23 -6.15
CA THR A 51 21.98 -5.44 -5.33
C THR A 51 22.52 -5.25 -3.91
N LEU A 52 23.04 -6.31 -3.27
CA LEU A 52 23.60 -6.22 -1.94
C LEU A 52 24.82 -5.28 -1.89
N GLU A 53 25.75 -5.39 -2.84
CA GLU A 53 26.92 -4.51 -2.89
C GLU A 53 26.52 -3.04 -3.10
N LYS A 54 25.54 -2.77 -3.97
CA LYS A 54 25.01 -1.40 -4.17
C LYS A 54 24.40 -0.83 -2.88
N VAL A 55 23.65 -1.63 -2.13
CA VAL A 55 23.10 -1.19 -0.85
C VAL A 55 24.21 -0.93 0.17
N LYS A 56 25.25 -1.76 0.24
CA LYS A 56 26.41 -1.54 1.12
C LYS A 56 27.15 -0.26 0.77
N GLU A 57 27.40 -0.01 -0.52
CA GLU A 57 28.02 1.23 -1.01
C GLU A 57 27.22 2.46 -0.55
N SER A 58 25.89 2.45 -0.75
CA SER A 58 25.00 3.54 -0.33
C SER A 58 24.98 3.73 1.19
N LEU A 59 24.92 2.64 1.97
CA LEU A 59 24.97 2.72 3.43
C LEU A 59 26.29 3.29 3.94
N ALA A 60 27.41 2.88 3.36
CA ALA A 60 28.74 3.40 3.72
C ALA A 60 28.87 4.89 3.41
N ALA A 61 28.30 5.36 2.30
CA ALA A 61 28.26 6.78 1.96
C ALA A 61 27.48 7.61 2.99
N ILE A 62 26.35 7.10 3.48
CA ILE A 62 25.53 7.77 4.52
C ILE A 62 26.22 7.72 5.89
N ALA A 63 26.86 6.60 6.25
CA ALA A 63 27.48 6.41 7.55
C ALA A 63 28.68 7.34 7.81
N ASN A 64 29.42 7.71 6.75
CA ASN A 64 30.51 8.68 6.83
C ASN A 64 30.05 10.08 7.29
N ASP A 65 28.74 10.35 7.24
CA ASP A 65 28.13 11.66 7.47
C ASP A 65 27.34 11.81 8.80
N LYS A 66 27.55 10.94 9.82
CA LYS A 66 27.16 11.08 11.27
C LYS A 66 26.26 9.96 11.85
N LEU A 67 26.59 8.67 11.77
CA LEU A 67 25.80 7.65 12.51
C LEU A 67 26.69 6.70 13.35
N PRO A 68 26.38 6.48 14.65
CA PRO A 68 26.95 5.37 15.40
C PRO A 68 26.50 4.03 14.78
N ARG A 69 27.39 3.02 14.87
CA ARG A 69 27.19 1.69 14.29
C ARG A 69 25.91 1.03 14.87
N LYS A 70 25.06 0.44 14.01
CA LYS A 70 23.80 -0.29 14.28
C LYS A 70 22.54 0.51 14.66
N THR A 71 22.27 1.63 14.02
CA THR A 71 20.99 2.35 14.25
C THR A 71 20.06 2.34 13.05
N THR A 72 20.55 2.11 11.83
CA THR A 72 19.75 2.35 10.62
C THR A 72 18.67 1.29 10.42
N ARG A 73 17.42 1.73 10.32
CA ARG A 73 16.29 0.91 9.87
C ARG A 73 16.29 0.85 8.35
N VAL A 74 16.38 -0.34 7.77
CA VAL A 74 16.31 -0.53 6.33
C VAL A 74 14.96 -1.14 5.97
N PHE A 75 14.30 -0.60 4.97
CA PHE A 75 13.06 -1.12 4.41
C PHE A 75 13.31 -1.75 3.04
N VAL A 76 12.72 -2.92 2.81
CA VAL A 76 12.66 -3.60 1.52
C VAL A 76 11.21 -3.63 1.06
N GLY A 77 10.88 -2.84 0.05
CA GLY A 77 9.53 -2.68 -0.46
C GLY A 77 9.33 -3.24 -1.85
N THR A 78 8.25 -3.99 -2.06
CA THR A 78 7.82 -4.37 -3.41
C THR A 78 6.91 -3.29 -4.00
N GLY A 79 7.19 -2.89 -5.25
CA GLY A 79 6.31 -2.00 -6.01
C GLY A 79 5.07 -2.71 -6.55
N GLN A 80 4.00 -1.96 -6.77
CA GLN A 80 2.76 -2.46 -7.36
C GLN A 80 2.82 -2.53 -8.88
N TYR A 81 2.13 -3.52 -9.45
CA TYR A 81 1.88 -3.61 -10.89
C TYR A 81 3.13 -3.62 -11.80
N TYR A 82 4.27 -4.08 -11.29
CA TYR A 82 5.48 -4.25 -12.10
C TYR A 82 5.24 -5.32 -13.20
N ASP A 83 5.50 -4.95 -14.46
CA ASP A 83 5.21 -5.78 -15.65
C ASP A 83 6.36 -6.77 -15.93
N HIS A 84 6.54 -7.75 -15.03
CA HIS A 84 7.49 -8.84 -15.22
C HIS A 84 6.95 -10.17 -14.65
N GLU A 85 7.19 -11.28 -15.37
CA GLU A 85 6.62 -12.59 -15.01
C GLU A 85 7.26 -13.18 -13.76
N THR A 86 8.58 -13.06 -13.63
CA THR A 86 9.37 -13.70 -12.57
C THR A 86 9.94 -12.75 -11.53
N ASN A 87 9.96 -11.44 -11.84
CA ASN A 87 10.68 -10.44 -11.06
C ASN A 87 9.69 -9.47 -10.43
N GLU A 88 10.08 -8.92 -9.30
CA GLU A 88 9.37 -7.85 -8.61
C GLU A 88 10.28 -6.63 -8.59
N ARG A 89 9.70 -5.44 -8.77
CA ARG A 89 10.41 -4.21 -8.49
C ARG A 89 10.60 -4.11 -6.99
N ILE A 90 11.84 -3.96 -6.57
CA ILE A 90 12.26 -3.82 -5.18
C ILE A 90 12.92 -2.47 -5.01
N VAL A 91 12.47 -1.74 -4.00
CA VAL A 91 13.12 -0.51 -3.56
C VAL A 91 13.61 -0.72 -2.14
N VAL A 92 14.91 -0.48 -1.92
CA VAL A 92 15.55 -0.55 -0.62
C VAL A 92 15.74 0.88 -0.11
N ILE A 93 15.23 1.16 1.08
CA ILE A 93 15.15 2.51 1.65
C ILE A 93 15.77 2.50 3.05
N SER A 94 16.62 3.47 3.36
CA SER A 94 16.98 3.79 4.74
C SER A 94 15.87 4.66 5.33
N LEU A 95 15.24 4.19 6.40
CA LEU A 95 14.25 4.94 7.19
C LEU A 95 14.91 5.67 8.38
N GLY A 96 16.25 5.75 8.39
CA GLY A 96 17.01 6.45 9.41
C GLY A 96 17.18 5.68 10.72
N GLY A 97 17.87 6.32 11.68
CA GLY A 97 18.19 5.74 12.99
C GLY A 97 17.30 6.20 14.16
N ASN A 98 16.76 7.42 14.08
CA ASN A 98 16.10 8.09 15.21
C ASN A 98 14.69 8.58 14.84
N GLY A 99 13.68 7.89 15.40
CA GLY A 99 12.28 8.33 15.57
C GLY A 99 11.83 9.58 14.79
N ASN A 100 11.74 9.46 13.46
CA ASN A 100 11.21 10.44 12.51
C ASN A 100 12.01 11.72 12.20
N LEU A 101 13.23 11.89 12.72
CA LEU A 101 14.00 13.12 12.45
C LEU A 101 14.76 13.08 11.10
N GLU A 102 14.83 11.92 10.48
CA GLU A 102 15.57 11.68 9.24
C GLU A 102 14.60 11.39 8.09
N LEU A 103 14.82 12.05 6.96
CA LEU A 103 14.06 11.78 5.74
C LEU A 103 14.45 10.40 5.18
N PRO A 104 13.49 9.62 4.65
CA PRO A 104 13.80 8.37 3.97
C PRO A 104 14.74 8.56 2.78
N ILE A 105 15.76 7.71 2.67
CA ILE A 105 16.75 7.76 1.60
C ILE A 105 16.69 6.47 0.78
N VAL A 106 16.45 6.58 -0.52
CA VAL A 106 16.51 5.42 -1.43
C VAL A 106 17.97 4.97 -1.55
N LEU A 107 18.25 3.74 -1.12
CA LEU A 107 19.56 3.11 -1.23
C LEU A 107 19.73 2.43 -2.58
N HIS A 108 18.66 1.81 -3.08
CA HIS A 108 18.64 1.12 -4.37
C HIS A 108 17.20 0.92 -4.87
N ASP A 109 16.96 1.05 -6.17
CA ASP A 109 15.68 0.78 -6.85
C ASP A 109 15.97 -0.12 -8.06
N THR A 110 15.43 -1.34 -8.05
CA THR A 110 15.81 -2.41 -8.97
C THR A 110 14.70 -3.42 -9.15
N SER A 111 14.94 -4.50 -9.89
CA SER A 111 14.10 -5.69 -9.89
C SER A 111 14.86 -6.95 -9.54
N LEU A 112 14.23 -7.80 -8.73
CA LEU A 112 14.76 -9.08 -8.28
C LEU A 112 13.77 -10.21 -8.53
N PRO A 113 14.23 -11.45 -8.79
CA PRO A 113 13.35 -12.61 -8.79
C PRO A 113 12.58 -12.72 -7.48
N ARG A 114 11.29 -13.03 -7.53
CA ARG A 114 10.43 -13.10 -6.33
C ARG A 114 11.00 -13.97 -5.21
N GLY A 115 11.61 -15.10 -5.56
CA GLY A 115 12.22 -16.02 -4.59
C GLY A 115 13.53 -15.53 -3.95
N GLU A 116 14.05 -14.37 -4.36
CA GLU A 116 15.28 -13.79 -3.84
C GLU A 116 15.05 -12.63 -2.86
N VAL A 117 13.83 -12.10 -2.77
CA VAL A 117 13.50 -10.99 -1.85
C VAL A 117 13.74 -11.39 -0.39
N ASP A 118 13.26 -12.58 0.02
CA ASP A 118 13.50 -13.11 1.37
C ASP A 118 15.00 -13.34 1.67
N LYS A 119 15.81 -13.62 0.62
CA LYS A 119 17.27 -13.77 0.78
C LYS A 119 17.92 -12.41 0.97
N LEU A 120 17.52 -11.42 0.18
CA LEU A 120 17.96 -10.03 0.34
C LEU A 120 17.67 -9.53 1.76
N GLU A 121 16.46 -9.73 2.27
CA GLU A 121 16.10 -9.33 3.64
C GLU A 121 17.05 -9.93 4.69
N LYS A 122 17.35 -11.23 4.57
CA LYS A 122 18.26 -11.94 5.49
C LYS A 122 19.70 -11.43 5.41
N GLU A 123 20.19 -11.21 4.19
CA GLU A 123 21.56 -10.72 3.96
C GLU A 123 21.70 -9.29 4.48
N LEU A 124 20.74 -8.40 4.22
CA LEU A 124 20.72 -7.05 4.77
C LEU A 124 20.68 -7.05 6.29
N ASN A 125 19.88 -7.93 6.91
CA ASN A 125 19.79 -8.04 8.36
C ASN A 125 21.09 -8.58 9.02
N SER A 126 22.01 -9.14 8.22
CA SER A 126 23.32 -9.59 8.70
C SER A 126 24.40 -8.50 8.65
N LEU A 127 24.12 -7.36 8.00
CA LEU A 127 25.06 -6.25 7.88
C LEU A 127 25.24 -5.53 9.22
N SER A 128 26.46 -5.03 9.45
CA SER A 128 26.82 -4.43 10.74
C SER A 128 26.27 -3.01 10.93
N GLU A 129 25.90 -2.36 9.82
CA GLU A 129 25.37 -1.02 9.73
C GLU A 129 23.86 -0.99 9.93
N VAL A 130 23.20 -2.11 9.63
CA VAL A 130 21.74 -2.26 9.67
C VAL A 130 21.30 -2.67 11.08
N GLY A 131 20.46 -1.84 11.70
CA GLY A 131 19.88 -2.12 13.01
C GLY A 131 18.67 -3.06 12.92
N SER A 132 17.81 -2.85 11.91
CA SER A 132 16.67 -3.72 11.63
C SER A 132 16.27 -3.67 10.15
N VAL A 133 15.77 -4.79 9.64
CA VAL A 133 15.13 -4.86 8.32
C VAL A 133 13.61 -4.90 8.48
N HIS A 134 12.95 -4.02 7.74
CA HIS A 134 11.51 -3.93 7.60
C HIS A 134 11.12 -4.34 6.18
N SER A 135 9.92 -4.88 6.01
CA SER A 135 9.41 -5.20 4.67
C SER A 135 7.92 -4.94 4.52
N GLY A 136 7.50 -4.68 3.29
CA GLY A 136 6.13 -4.33 2.95
C GLY A 136 5.99 -3.88 1.49
N GLU A 137 5.08 -2.95 1.22
CA GLU A 137 4.78 -2.49 -0.14
C GLU A 137 4.94 -0.97 -0.30
N LEU A 138 5.17 -0.56 -1.53
CA LEU A 138 5.18 0.85 -1.97
C LEU A 138 4.04 1.11 -2.95
N ASP A 139 3.59 2.35 -3.02
CA ASP A 139 2.56 2.82 -3.97
C ASP A 139 3.03 2.96 -5.42
N SER A 140 4.30 2.65 -5.71
CA SER A 140 4.83 2.76 -7.06
C SER A 140 4.08 1.84 -8.02
N VAL A 141 3.46 2.41 -9.05
CA VAL A 141 2.82 1.66 -10.14
C VAL A 141 3.81 1.51 -11.29
N GLN A 142 4.13 0.27 -11.67
CA GLN A 142 5.13 -0.02 -12.72
C GLN A 142 6.51 0.57 -12.36
N ASP A 143 6.99 1.53 -13.17
CA ASP A 143 8.29 2.19 -13.01
C ASP A 143 8.13 3.63 -12.47
N SER A 144 6.91 4.05 -12.14
CA SER A 144 6.67 5.38 -11.57
C SER A 144 7.38 5.51 -10.22
N PRO A 145 7.88 6.70 -9.85
CA PRO A 145 8.41 6.94 -8.50
C PRO A 145 7.38 6.58 -7.43
N TRP A 146 7.85 6.08 -6.29
CA TRP A 146 7.01 5.90 -5.11
C TRP A 146 6.86 7.23 -4.37
N LYS A 147 5.74 7.39 -3.67
CA LYS A 147 5.49 8.49 -2.73
C LYS A 147 5.25 7.98 -1.32
N PHE A 148 4.58 6.83 -1.22
CA PHE A 148 4.20 6.23 0.05
C PHE A 148 4.57 4.76 0.14
N GLY A 149 4.78 4.31 1.37
CA GLY A 149 5.05 2.93 1.70
C GLY A 149 4.44 2.53 3.03
N PHE A 150 4.20 1.23 3.19
CA PHE A 150 3.88 0.67 4.49
C PHE A 150 4.71 -0.57 4.78
N THR A 151 5.00 -0.76 6.06
CA THR A 151 5.71 -1.94 6.58
C THR A 151 4.69 -2.91 7.18
N CYS A 152 4.90 -4.19 6.95
CA CYS A 152 4.15 -5.30 7.55
C CYS A 152 4.97 -6.03 8.62
N LYS A 153 6.30 -5.95 8.52
CA LYS A 153 7.26 -6.63 9.40
C LYS A 153 8.40 -5.69 9.78
N PRO A 154 8.97 -5.82 10.99
CA PRO A 154 8.43 -6.59 12.13
C PRO A 154 7.21 -5.94 12.79
N SER A 155 7.01 -4.63 12.61
CA SER A 155 5.87 -3.87 13.13
C SER A 155 5.25 -3.04 12.00
N PHE A 156 3.96 -2.72 12.15
CA PHE A 156 3.25 -1.91 11.17
C PHE A 156 3.66 -0.43 11.25
N SER A 157 3.85 0.19 10.10
CA SER A 157 4.04 1.64 9.97
C SER A 157 3.72 2.07 8.55
N ILE A 158 3.40 3.35 8.36
CA ILE A 158 3.23 4.00 7.07
C ILE A 158 4.19 5.17 7.01
N PHE A 159 4.82 5.37 5.86
CA PHE A 159 5.75 6.45 5.60
C PHE A 159 5.59 7.00 4.19
N SER A 160 6.06 8.22 3.99
CA SER A 160 6.19 8.88 2.71
C SER A 160 7.65 9.24 2.43
N THR A 161 7.93 9.86 1.30
CA THR A 161 9.23 10.47 1.01
C THR A 161 9.65 11.54 2.03
N SER A 162 8.71 12.02 2.86
CA SER A 162 8.93 13.07 3.85
C SER A 162 9.15 12.54 5.27
N GLY A 163 8.92 11.26 5.55
CA GLY A 163 9.00 10.69 6.91
C GLY A 163 7.88 9.71 7.21
N PHE A 164 7.75 9.26 8.47
CA PHE A 164 6.64 8.37 8.83
C PHE A 164 5.35 9.14 9.03
N CYS A 165 4.27 8.65 8.43
CA CYS A 165 2.92 9.14 8.65
C CYS A 165 2.27 8.47 9.88
N CYS A 166 2.58 7.19 10.09
CA CYS A 166 2.02 6.39 11.19
C CYS A 166 2.98 5.30 11.66
N GLN A 167 3.05 5.05 12.97
CA GLN A 167 3.77 3.92 13.55
C GLN A 167 2.92 3.21 14.60
N PHE A 168 2.83 1.89 14.51
CA PHE A 168 2.31 1.08 15.62
C PHE A 168 3.36 0.96 16.73
N GLN A 169 2.96 1.22 17.97
CA GLN A 169 3.85 1.12 19.12
C GLN A 169 3.06 0.94 20.43
N HIS A 170 3.79 0.50 21.46
CA HIS A 170 3.31 0.50 22.83
C HIS A 170 3.74 1.79 23.54
N SER A 171 2.79 2.63 23.91
CA SER A 171 2.99 3.82 24.75
C SER A 171 2.79 3.47 26.22
N ARG A 172 3.59 4.09 27.10
CA ARG A 172 3.45 3.90 28.57
C ARG A 172 2.16 4.50 29.13
N VAL A 173 1.60 5.50 28.43
CA VAL A 173 0.40 6.23 28.89
C VAL A 173 -0.85 5.64 28.26
N GLU A 174 -0.84 5.49 26.94
CA GLU A 174 -2.02 5.07 26.15
C GLU A 174 -2.10 3.56 25.91
N GLY A 175 -1.06 2.80 26.28
CA GLY A 175 -0.95 1.39 25.92
C GLY A 175 -0.68 1.21 24.43
N GLU A 176 -1.31 0.21 23.81
CA GLU A 176 -1.16 -0.03 22.37
C GLU A 176 -1.82 1.10 21.56
N CYS A 177 -1.05 1.76 20.71
CA CYS A 177 -1.51 2.92 19.96
C CYS A 177 -0.93 2.98 18.54
N PHE A 178 -1.60 3.76 17.69
CA PHE A 178 -0.99 4.29 16.48
C PHE A 178 -0.49 5.70 16.77
N ARG A 179 0.82 5.90 16.65
CA ARG A 179 1.41 7.24 16.63
C ARG A 179 1.24 7.83 15.24
N ILE A 180 0.45 8.89 15.13
CA ILE A 180 0.21 9.62 13.88
C ILE A 180 1.08 10.87 13.88
N PHE A 181 1.75 11.14 12.77
CA PHE A 181 2.62 12.31 12.63
C PHE A 181 1.96 13.37 11.75
N ASP A 182 2.23 14.63 12.06
CA ASP A 182 1.79 15.74 11.23
C ASP A 182 2.58 15.83 9.91
N GLU A 183 2.07 16.62 8.96
CA GLU A 183 2.73 16.83 7.65
C GLU A 183 4.14 17.42 7.78
N HIS A 184 4.43 18.10 8.90
CA HIS A 184 5.74 18.67 9.22
C HIS A 184 6.65 17.71 10.01
N MET A 185 6.20 16.48 10.28
CA MET A 185 6.97 15.36 10.85
C MET A 185 7.64 15.66 12.20
N HIS A 186 7.16 16.68 12.92
CA HIS A 186 7.73 17.13 14.18
C HIS A 186 6.73 17.05 15.34
N LEU A 187 5.43 17.06 15.03
CA LEU A 187 4.37 16.82 16.00
C LEU A 187 3.77 15.44 15.75
N HIS A 188 3.35 14.80 16.84
CA HIS A 188 2.68 13.53 16.79
C HIS A 188 1.59 13.43 17.84
N GLU A 189 0.61 12.59 17.54
CA GLU A 189 -0.47 12.21 18.44
C GLU A 189 -0.45 10.68 18.59
N ASP A 190 -0.46 10.20 19.84
CA ASP A 190 -0.61 8.78 20.13
C ASP A 190 -2.10 8.46 20.23
N VAL A 191 -2.65 7.77 19.24
CA VAL A 191 -4.06 7.40 19.16
C VAL A 191 -4.27 6.00 19.75
N PRO A 192 -4.93 5.85 20.91
CA PRO A 192 -5.13 4.55 21.54
C PRO A 192 -5.99 3.65 20.67
N LEU A 193 -5.60 2.38 20.51
CA LEU A 193 -6.37 1.43 19.69
C LEU A 193 -7.80 1.22 20.22
N SER A 194 -8.00 1.37 21.53
CA SER A 194 -9.31 1.22 22.18
C SER A 194 -10.32 2.29 21.75
N GLU A 195 -9.85 3.46 21.31
CA GLU A 195 -10.70 4.60 20.96
C GLU A 195 -11.11 4.61 19.48
N ILE A 196 -10.53 3.74 18.67
CA ILE A 196 -10.84 3.62 17.23
C ILE A 196 -12.15 2.86 17.06
N GLU A 197 -13.12 3.49 16.41
CA GLU A 197 -14.38 2.87 15.98
C GLU A 197 -14.15 2.05 14.70
N HIS A 198 -13.62 2.69 13.65
CA HIS A 198 -13.25 2.04 12.40
C HIS A 198 -12.14 2.79 11.67
N ILE A 199 -11.50 2.11 10.74
CA ILE A 199 -10.50 2.70 9.85
C ILE A 199 -11.16 2.84 8.48
N GLN A 200 -10.98 3.99 7.84
CA GLN A 200 -11.64 4.27 6.57
C GLN A 200 -10.71 4.87 5.54
N VAL A 201 -10.99 4.57 4.27
CA VAL A 201 -10.53 5.36 3.14
C VAL A 201 -11.66 6.32 2.76
N SER A 202 -11.34 7.59 2.58
CA SER A 202 -12.27 8.61 2.07
C SER A 202 -11.77 9.14 0.74
N LEU A 203 -12.70 9.50 -0.14
CA LEU A 203 -12.41 10.12 -1.43
C LEU A 203 -13.14 11.46 -1.52
N SER A 204 -12.53 12.46 -2.15
CA SER A 204 -13.24 13.66 -2.59
C SER A 204 -14.31 13.31 -3.64
N PRO A 205 -15.24 14.22 -3.96
CA PRO A 205 -16.13 14.04 -5.10
C PRO A 205 -15.36 13.72 -6.39
N GLU A 206 -16.04 13.09 -7.36
CA GLU A 206 -15.46 12.81 -8.67
C GLU A 206 -14.83 14.10 -9.25
N PRO A 207 -13.55 14.06 -9.70
CA PRO A 207 -12.79 12.88 -10.14
C PRO A 207 -11.93 12.15 -9.10
N TRP A 208 -12.18 12.33 -7.79
CA TRP A 208 -11.49 11.65 -6.68
C TRP A 208 -9.99 11.99 -6.60
N GLU A 209 -9.71 13.30 -6.68
CA GLU A 209 -8.35 13.87 -6.65
C GLU A 209 -7.72 13.84 -5.25
N GLU A 210 -8.54 13.77 -4.20
CA GLU A 210 -8.08 13.64 -2.83
C GLU A 210 -8.49 12.27 -2.31
N ARG A 211 -7.52 11.50 -1.81
CA ARG A 211 -7.77 10.26 -1.08
C ARG A 211 -7.13 10.37 0.29
N LYS A 212 -7.87 10.01 1.34
CA LYS A 212 -7.36 10.06 2.71
C LYS A 212 -7.53 8.71 3.38
N LEU A 213 -6.52 8.31 4.14
CA LEU A 213 -6.63 7.23 5.12
C LEU A 213 -6.89 7.87 6.48
N GLN A 214 -7.97 7.46 7.14
CA GLN A 214 -8.44 8.11 8.36
C GLN A 214 -8.82 7.09 9.43
N LEU A 215 -8.65 7.49 10.69
CA LEU A 215 -9.20 6.81 11.86
C LEU A 215 -10.49 7.52 12.25
N LYS A 216 -11.60 6.78 12.32
CA LYS A 216 -12.82 7.24 12.97
C LYS A 216 -12.75 6.87 14.44
N MET A 217 -12.84 7.88 15.29
CA MET A 217 -12.80 7.74 16.73
C MET A 217 -14.22 7.56 17.30
N LYS A 218 -14.35 6.86 18.43
CA LYS A 218 -15.62 6.61 19.12
C LYS A 218 -16.32 7.88 19.61
N ASN A 219 -15.54 8.94 19.87
CA ASN A 219 -16.06 10.25 20.24
C ASN A 219 -16.64 11.03 19.04
N GLY A 220 -16.50 10.51 17.82
CA GLY A 220 -16.97 11.13 16.58
C GLY A 220 -15.87 11.82 15.78
N ASP A 221 -14.65 11.96 16.29
CA ASP A 221 -13.56 12.65 15.59
C ASP A 221 -13.02 11.83 14.42
N LEU A 222 -12.40 12.54 13.48
CA LEU A 222 -11.70 11.96 12.33
C LEU A 222 -10.24 12.41 12.38
N ILE A 223 -9.34 11.45 12.53
CA ILE A 223 -7.90 11.69 12.53
C ILE A 223 -7.35 11.26 11.16
N SER A 224 -6.72 12.19 10.45
CA SER A 224 -6.07 11.90 9.17
C SER A 224 -4.72 11.22 9.42
N VAL A 225 -4.51 10.06 8.81
CA VAL A 225 -3.24 9.33 8.85
C VAL A 225 -2.33 9.79 7.73
N LEU A 226 -2.89 9.95 6.53
CA LEU A 226 -2.22 10.53 5.38
C LEU A 226 -3.25 10.99 4.35
N GLU A 227 -2.80 11.88 3.48
CA GLU A 227 -3.56 12.44 2.37
C GLU A 227 -2.73 12.33 1.08
N ASP A 228 -3.37 11.79 0.05
CA ASP A 228 -2.84 11.68 -1.30
C ASP A 228 -3.65 12.61 -2.21
N CYS A 229 -3.02 13.72 -2.60
CA CYS A 229 -3.55 14.69 -3.55
C CYS A 229 -2.89 14.45 -4.90
N GLU A 230 -3.53 13.64 -5.74
CA GLU A 230 -3.09 13.37 -7.09
C GLU A 230 -4.25 13.49 -8.07
N GLU A 231 -3.98 14.16 -9.19
CA GLU A 231 -4.89 14.13 -10.34
C GLU A 231 -5.15 12.68 -10.74
N ASN A 232 -6.42 12.31 -10.83
CA ASN A 232 -6.77 10.98 -11.30
C ASN A 232 -6.42 10.88 -12.79
N ILE A 233 -5.56 9.92 -13.16
CA ILE A 233 -5.11 9.75 -14.54
C ILE A 233 -6.33 9.38 -15.39
N SER A 234 -6.82 10.37 -16.14
CA SER A 234 -8.09 10.26 -16.85
C SER A 234 -8.08 9.15 -17.91
N ASN A 235 -9.18 8.40 -17.96
CA ASN A 235 -9.80 7.79 -19.14
C ASN A 235 -11.19 7.23 -18.73
N GLU A 236 -12.11 7.10 -19.69
CA GLU A 236 -13.56 6.83 -19.52
C GLU A 236 -13.94 6.04 -18.24
N ASN A 237 -14.75 6.67 -17.39
CA ASN A 237 -15.26 6.25 -16.07
C ASN A 237 -14.28 6.25 -14.87
N GLY A 238 -12.96 6.46 -15.04
CA GLY A 238 -12.00 6.73 -13.94
C GLY A 238 -11.78 5.62 -12.88
N LEU A 239 -12.67 4.62 -12.79
CA LEU A 239 -12.69 3.58 -11.76
C LEU A 239 -11.51 2.62 -11.84
N ALA A 240 -10.95 2.40 -13.04
CA ALA A 240 -9.75 1.60 -13.22
C ALA A 240 -8.53 2.30 -12.62
N SER A 241 -8.34 3.57 -12.98
CA SER A 241 -7.28 4.42 -12.45
C SER A 241 -7.41 4.55 -10.94
N LEU A 242 -8.60 4.87 -10.44
CA LEU A 242 -8.88 4.94 -9.01
C LEU A 242 -8.51 3.64 -8.28
N MET A 243 -8.86 2.47 -8.84
CA MET A 243 -8.49 1.18 -8.24
C MET A 243 -6.96 1.00 -8.18
N LEU A 244 -6.26 1.31 -9.27
CA LEU A 244 -4.79 1.20 -9.34
C LEU A 244 -4.12 2.12 -8.32
N THR A 245 -4.51 3.38 -8.26
CA THR A 245 -3.87 4.41 -7.42
C THR A 245 -4.22 4.27 -5.95
N THR A 246 -5.35 3.65 -5.61
CA THR A 246 -5.78 3.47 -4.20
C THR A 246 -5.52 2.07 -3.64
N GLU A 247 -5.08 1.10 -4.45
CA GLU A 247 -4.83 -0.27 -3.99
C GLU A 247 -3.89 -0.32 -2.78
N TRP A 248 -2.77 0.41 -2.83
CA TRP A 248 -1.80 0.47 -1.72
C TRP A 248 -2.44 1.02 -0.44
N MET A 249 -3.23 2.09 -0.54
CA MET A 249 -3.88 2.73 0.60
C MET A 249 -4.92 1.81 1.23
N VAL A 250 -5.70 1.09 0.41
CA VAL A 250 -6.67 0.09 0.88
C VAL A 250 -5.96 -1.06 1.59
N LYS A 251 -4.81 -1.53 1.08
CA LYS A 251 -3.99 -2.55 1.75
C LYS A 251 -3.44 -2.03 3.07
N ALA A 252 -2.86 -0.84 3.11
CA ALA A 252 -2.35 -0.22 4.32
C ALA A 252 -3.45 -0.11 5.38
N ALA A 253 -4.64 0.37 5.01
CA ALA A 253 -5.82 0.43 5.88
C ALA A 253 -6.24 -0.96 6.41
N GLY A 254 -6.23 -1.97 5.54
CA GLY A 254 -6.49 -3.35 5.92
C GLY A 254 -5.46 -3.89 6.93
N HIS A 255 -4.17 -3.62 6.72
CA HIS A 255 -3.10 -3.98 7.65
C HIS A 255 -3.20 -3.24 8.98
N MET A 256 -3.62 -1.97 8.98
CA MET A 256 -3.93 -1.26 10.22
C MET A 256 -5.06 -1.95 11.00
N CYS A 257 -6.15 -2.36 10.31
CA CYS A 257 -7.22 -3.10 10.97
C CYS A 257 -6.74 -4.43 11.56
N VAL A 258 -5.91 -5.17 10.83
CA VAL A 258 -5.32 -6.43 11.31
C VAL A 258 -4.46 -6.19 12.54
N THR A 259 -3.59 -5.18 12.49
CA THR A 259 -2.72 -4.79 13.61
C THR A 259 -3.58 -4.41 14.82
N ALA A 260 -4.56 -3.53 14.65
CA ALA A 260 -5.44 -3.10 15.74
C ALA A 260 -6.14 -4.27 16.44
N ARG A 261 -6.65 -5.24 15.65
CA ARG A 261 -7.31 -6.44 16.18
C ARG A 261 -6.35 -7.39 16.90
N GLN A 262 -5.14 -7.56 16.38
CA GLN A 262 -4.10 -8.39 17.00
C GLN A 262 -3.74 -7.87 18.40
N PHE A 263 -3.81 -6.56 18.60
CA PHE A 263 -3.45 -5.88 19.84
C PHE A 263 -4.67 -5.40 20.66
N GLY A 264 -5.80 -6.10 20.54
CA GLY A 264 -6.93 -6.00 21.47
C GLY A 264 -8.16 -5.23 20.97
N ALA A 265 -8.05 -4.41 19.92
CA ALA A 265 -9.17 -3.70 19.32
C ALA A 265 -9.94 -4.58 18.32
N THR A 266 -10.49 -5.69 18.81
CA THR A 266 -11.04 -6.80 18.01
C THR A 266 -12.21 -6.43 17.09
N THR A 267 -12.92 -5.35 17.36
CA THR A 267 -14.10 -4.90 16.60
C THR A 267 -13.79 -3.89 15.49
N VAL A 268 -12.57 -3.35 15.44
CA VAL A 268 -12.19 -2.33 14.44
C VAL A 268 -12.40 -2.90 13.05
N SER A 269 -13.13 -2.17 12.19
CA SER A 269 -13.46 -2.60 10.83
C SER A 269 -12.90 -1.66 9.78
N LEU A 270 -12.73 -2.16 8.56
CA LEU A 270 -12.36 -1.36 7.40
C LEU A 270 -13.63 -0.86 6.72
N LYS A 271 -13.72 0.46 6.51
CA LYS A 271 -14.79 1.09 5.72
C LYS A 271 -14.21 1.65 4.42
N LEU A 272 -14.82 1.28 3.30
CA LEU A 272 -14.43 1.73 1.97
C LEU A 272 -15.61 2.44 1.29
N PRO A 273 -15.35 3.51 0.51
CA PRO A 273 -16.33 4.10 -0.39
C PRO A 273 -16.80 3.05 -1.40
N SER A 274 -18.07 3.13 -1.81
CA SER A 274 -18.67 2.12 -2.69
C SER A 274 -17.88 1.87 -3.97
N VAL A 275 -17.32 2.92 -4.57
CA VAL A 275 -16.49 2.86 -5.79
C VAL A 275 -15.14 2.14 -5.62
N LEU A 276 -14.72 1.86 -4.38
CA LEU A 276 -13.55 1.02 -4.07
C LEU A 276 -13.94 -0.43 -3.71
N ARG A 277 -15.22 -0.80 -3.82
CA ARG A 277 -15.69 -2.14 -3.48
C ARG A 277 -16.02 -2.95 -4.73
N ALA A 278 -15.82 -4.27 -4.64
CA ALA A 278 -16.01 -5.21 -5.76
C ALA A 278 -17.46 -5.33 -6.25
N ASP A 279 -18.46 -4.99 -5.42
CA ASP A 279 -19.88 -4.99 -5.80
C ASP A 279 -20.22 -3.86 -6.77
N VAL A 280 -19.43 -2.78 -6.79
CA VAL A 280 -19.67 -1.59 -7.63
C VAL A 280 -18.56 -1.41 -8.68
N ASN A 281 -17.30 -1.63 -8.32
CA ASN A 281 -16.17 -1.43 -9.22
C ASN A 281 -15.69 -2.78 -9.82
N PRO A 282 -15.90 -3.03 -11.12
CA PRO A 282 -15.53 -4.28 -11.76
C PRO A 282 -14.01 -4.52 -11.78
N TRP A 283 -13.21 -3.45 -11.74
CA TRP A 283 -11.74 -3.55 -11.69
C TRP A 283 -11.26 -4.05 -10.34
N VAL A 284 -11.88 -3.61 -9.24
CA VAL A 284 -11.65 -4.17 -7.90
C VAL A 284 -12.04 -5.65 -7.88
N ALA A 285 -13.20 -6.01 -8.44
CA ALA A 285 -13.63 -7.40 -8.50
C ALA A 285 -12.67 -8.28 -9.31
N MET A 286 -12.16 -7.79 -10.44
CA MET A 286 -11.14 -8.48 -11.24
C MET A 286 -9.84 -8.64 -10.44
N ARG A 287 -9.39 -7.57 -9.77
CA ARG A 287 -8.14 -7.57 -8.99
C ARG A 287 -8.18 -8.57 -7.84
N ASN A 288 -9.27 -8.59 -7.08
CA ASN A 288 -9.47 -9.56 -5.99
C ASN A 288 -9.41 -11.01 -6.48
N LYS A 289 -9.94 -11.30 -7.68
CA LYS A 289 -9.84 -12.65 -8.28
C LYS A 289 -8.40 -13.03 -8.63
N ILE A 290 -7.58 -12.07 -9.09
CA ILE A 290 -6.17 -12.30 -9.39
C ILE A 290 -5.40 -12.63 -8.11
N TRP A 291 -5.64 -11.89 -7.03
CA TRP A 291 -5.03 -12.18 -5.73
C TRP A 291 -5.41 -13.53 -5.16
N ALA A 292 -6.70 -13.85 -5.17
CA ALA A 292 -7.18 -15.13 -4.66
C ALA A 292 -6.49 -16.32 -5.36
N LYS A 293 -6.24 -16.21 -6.67
CA LYS A 293 -5.52 -17.23 -7.45
C LYS A 293 -4.04 -17.33 -7.07
N LYS A 294 -3.33 -16.20 -7.00
CA LYS A 294 -1.91 -16.19 -6.61
C LYS A 294 -1.69 -16.85 -5.24
N ASN A 295 -2.57 -16.59 -4.29
CA ASN A 295 -2.46 -17.15 -2.93
C ASN A 295 -2.87 -18.62 -2.84
N SER A 296 -3.58 -19.17 -3.83
CA SER A 296 -3.91 -20.60 -3.90
C SER A 296 -2.82 -21.44 -4.58
N GLU A 297 -1.88 -20.79 -5.25
CA GLU A 297 -0.75 -21.42 -5.96
C GLU A 297 0.56 -21.32 -5.15
N SER A 298 0.51 -20.70 -3.96
CA SER A 298 1.61 -20.58 -2.99
C SER A 298 1.43 -21.57 -1.85
#